data_AF-A0A2A2QC67-F1
#
_entry.id   AF-A0A2A2QC67-F1
#
_cell.length_a   1.000
_cell.length_b   1.000
_cell.length_c   1.000
_cell.angle_alpha   90.00
_cell.angle_beta   90.00
_cell.angle_gamma   90.00
#
_symmetry.space_group_name_H-M   'P 1'
#
loop_
_entity.id
_entity.type
_entity.pdbx_description
1 polymer ?
#
loop_
_entity_poly.entity_id
_entity_poly.type
_entity_poly.pdbx_seq_one_letter_code
_entity_poly.pdbx_strand_id
1 'polypeptide(L)'
;MKFLLSLISRIVGSGLVVAAATPVAQEVYLKSSNCGVADAFGSAVAISGDTMVVGAPNECSNATGVNGNQTSESALRAGAAYVFVRSWNTWTQQAYLKASDTATYAEFGGAVAVDGDRVVIGAPQADGYRGAVHVFSRNVAAWTHQARLTASNTAPDARFGSAVAVSGGTIAVGARGESSGVIGNPSNTAAPDAGAAYVFQLAGLLWTQQAYPKASNPGGGDAFGKSLSLDGDTLVVGAAGEDGSATGVDGNQAGNSASGAGAAYVFSRSVGQWWQIGYLKASNTEAGDAFGGVVAVSGSTVVAGAARESGGARGVNGLQNGNGALNSGGGLWLCHPAARCTVDRGGAIRGGATSRRFRVGDDGPFGDGDGDVEKPHCPKYRERSAGRLGTRRDGGGRRKLHLQCGNAATKRAAGGLVGREHPVPRGDRRELQRDGPAPEQRRG
;
A
#
# COMPACT_ATOMS: atom_id res chain seq x y z
N MET A 1 -17.93 63.61 6.87
CA MET A 1 -18.32 62.93 8.13
C MET A 1 -17.94 61.46 7.98
N LYS A 2 -16.74 61.00 8.37
CA LYS A 2 -16.24 60.78 9.75
C LYS A 2 -17.21 59.93 10.61
N PHE A 3 -16.75 58.72 10.93
CA PHE A 3 -16.95 57.94 12.16
C PHE A 3 -18.37 57.53 12.58
N LEU A 4 -18.69 56.23 12.44
CA LEU A 4 -19.17 55.39 13.55
C LEU A 4 -19.21 53.89 13.15
N LEU A 5 -18.07 53.19 13.24
CA LEU A 5 -18.06 51.75 13.46
C LEU A 5 -17.00 51.47 14.54
N SER A 6 -17.46 51.48 15.78
CA SER A 6 -16.74 50.97 16.93
C SER A 6 -17.75 50.33 17.87
N LEU A 7 -17.38 49.14 18.36
CA LEU A 7 -17.81 48.54 19.62
C LEU A 7 -19.12 47.73 19.62
N ILE A 8 -19.04 46.46 19.21
CA ILE A 8 -19.40 45.33 20.08
C ILE A 8 -18.32 44.26 19.92
N SER A 9 -17.24 44.41 20.68
CA SER A 9 -16.38 43.29 21.06
C SER A 9 -16.58 43.06 22.55
N ARG A 10 -16.75 41.78 22.91
CA ARG A 10 -16.89 41.20 24.26
C ARG A 10 -18.33 41.17 24.82
N ILE A 11 -18.99 40.03 24.65
CA ILE A 11 -19.44 39.09 25.71
C ILE A 11 -20.22 37.96 25.01
N VAL A 12 -19.50 36.95 24.53
CA VAL A 12 -19.88 35.52 24.63
C VAL A 12 -18.54 34.80 24.72
N GLY A 13 -18.39 33.91 25.70
CA GLY A 13 -17.14 33.20 25.96
C GLY A 13 -16.62 32.48 24.72
N SER A 14 -15.33 32.16 24.77
CA SER A 14 -14.63 31.28 23.83
C SER A 14 -15.24 29.87 23.84
N GLY A 15 -16.49 29.75 23.42
CA GLY A 15 -17.11 28.50 23.04
C GLY A 15 -16.42 28.08 21.75
N LEU A 16 -15.54 27.10 21.86
CA LEU A 16 -15.10 26.30 20.74
C LEU A 16 -16.37 25.90 19.97
N VAL A 17 -16.61 26.50 18.81
CA VAL A 17 -17.62 26.00 17.88
C VAL A 17 -17.04 24.69 17.36
N VAL A 18 -17.38 23.60 18.05
CA VAL A 18 -17.21 22.27 17.50
C VAL A 18 -18.19 22.20 16.35
N ALA A 19 -17.68 22.38 15.12
CA ALA A 19 -18.47 22.09 13.93
C ALA A 19 -18.98 20.65 14.11
N ALA A 20 -20.30 20.50 14.26
CA ALA A 20 -20.91 19.19 14.26
C ALA A 20 -20.49 18.51 12.95
N ALA A 21 -19.83 17.35 13.05
CA ALA A 21 -19.45 16.59 11.88
C ALA A 21 -20.74 16.33 11.07
N THR A 22 -20.78 16.80 9.83
CA THR A 22 -21.88 16.48 8.92
C THR A 22 -21.94 14.97 8.80
N PRO A 23 -23.08 14.33 9.12
CA PRO A 23 -23.18 12.88 9.06
C PRO A 23 -22.93 12.42 7.62
N VAL A 24 -22.24 11.29 7.48
CA VAL A 24 -22.06 10.67 6.17
C VAL A 24 -23.45 10.25 5.66
N ALA A 25 -23.81 10.77 4.49
CA ALA A 25 -25.05 10.42 3.79
C ALA A 25 -24.69 9.87 2.40
N GLN A 26 -25.46 8.90 1.93
CA GLN A 26 -25.35 8.45 0.54
C GLN A 26 -25.90 9.53 -0.39
N GLU A 27 -25.05 10.10 -1.24
CA GLU A 27 -25.46 11.13 -2.20
C GLU A 27 -26.05 10.54 -3.49
N VAL A 28 -25.43 9.47 -4.02
CA VAL A 28 -25.80 8.90 -5.33
C VAL A 28 -25.50 7.41 -5.40
N TYR A 29 -26.20 6.73 -6.31
CA TYR A 29 -25.87 5.38 -6.76
C TYR A 29 -25.48 5.44 -8.24
N LEU A 30 -24.29 4.94 -8.59
CA LEU A 30 -23.74 5.00 -9.94
C LEU A 30 -23.58 3.60 -10.53
N LYS A 31 -23.92 3.47 -11.81
CA LYS A 31 -23.73 2.27 -12.64
C LYS A 31 -23.24 2.70 -14.02
N SER A 32 -22.47 1.83 -14.68
CA SER A 32 -22.12 1.99 -16.08
C SER A 32 -23.36 1.97 -16.98
N SER A 33 -23.30 2.70 -18.09
CA SER A 33 -24.35 2.76 -19.12
C SER A 33 -24.66 1.42 -19.80
N ASN A 34 -23.74 0.45 -19.74
CA ASN A 34 -23.83 -0.85 -20.39
C ASN A 34 -23.40 -1.99 -19.46
N CYS A 35 -23.90 -2.00 -18.22
CA CYS A 35 -23.50 -3.03 -17.24
C CYS A 35 -23.82 -4.47 -17.71
N GLY A 36 -22.82 -5.16 -18.23
CA GLY A 36 -22.85 -6.58 -18.56
C GLY A 36 -22.64 -7.46 -17.33
N VAL A 37 -22.99 -8.75 -17.48
CA VAL A 37 -22.72 -9.75 -16.46
C VAL A 37 -21.21 -9.93 -16.33
N ALA A 38 -20.70 -9.86 -15.10
CA ALA A 38 -19.30 -10.09 -14.77
C ALA A 38 -18.27 -9.08 -15.32
N ASP A 39 -18.70 -7.92 -15.83
CA ASP A 39 -17.81 -6.82 -16.28
C ASP A 39 -16.91 -6.24 -15.18
N ALA A 40 -17.24 -6.54 -13.91
CA ALA A 40 -16.49 -6.11 -12.75
C ALA A 40 -16.38 -4.57 -12.63
N PHE A 41 -17.44 -3.86 -13.02
CA PHE A 41 -17.55 -2.42 -12.76
C PHE A 41 -17.38 -2.13 -11.27
N GLY A 42 -16.43 -1.26 -10.93
CA GLY A 42 -16.07 -0.94 -9.56
C GLY A 42 -14.82 -1.68 -9.05
N SER A 43 -14.18 -2.52 -9.87
CA SER A 43 -12.91 -3.16 -9.51
C SER A 43 -11.77 -2.18 -9.24
N ALA A 44 -11.82 -1.00 -9.85
CA ALA A 44 -10.91 0.09 -9.57
C ALA A 44 -11.69 1.41 -9.57
N VAL A 45 -11.38 2.30 -8.63
CA VAL A 45 -12.02 3.62 -8.50
C VAL A 45 -10.97 4.69 -8.21
N ALA A 46 -11.15 5.87 -8.79
CA ALA A 46 -10.36 7.05 -8.45
C ALA A 46 -11.25 8.30 -8.52
N ILE A 47 -10.95 9.29 -7.69
CA ILE A 47 -11.70 10.55 -7.63
C ILE A 47 -10.74 11.73 -7.44
N SER A 48 -10.98 12.81 -8.17
CA SER A 48 -10.28 14.09 -8.04
C SER A 48 -11.29 15.21 -8.25
N GLY A 49 -11.58 15.96 -7.18
CA GLY A 49 -12.61 16.98 -7.17
C GLY A 49 -13.96 16.41 -7.64
N ASP A 50 -14.51 16.99 -8.70
CA ASP A 50 -15.81 16.61 -9.28
C ASP A 50 -15.69 15.54 -10.38
N THR A 51 -14.55 14.87 -10.53
CA THR A 51 -14.35 13.82 -11.55
C THR A 51 -14.04 12.49 -10.88
N MET A 52 -14.84 11.47 -11.19
CA MET A 52 -14.69 10.10 -10.72
C MET A 52 -14.46 9.18 -11.92
N VAL A 53 -13.54 8.23 -11.78
CA VAL A 53 -13.28 7.19 -12.78
C VAL A 53 -13.51 5.83 -12.15
N VAL A 54 -14.23 4.96 -12.85
CA VAL A 54 -14.51 3.60 -12.41
C VAL A 54 -14.10 2.62 -13.51
N GLY A 55 -13.26 1.65 -13.15
CA GLY A 55 -12.82 0.58 -14.04
C GLY A 55 -13.81 -0.59 -14.09
N ALA A 56 -13.90 -1.24 -15.25
CA ALA A 56 -14.61 -2.49 -15.50
C ALA A 56 -13.71 -3.39 -16.38
N PRO A 57 -12.69 -4.04 -15.80
CA PRO A 57 -11.65 -4.75 -16.56
C PRO A 57 -12.17 -5.94 -17.37
N ASN A 58 -13.35 -6.45 -17.05
CA ASN A 58 -13.93 -7.60 -17.74
C ASN A 58 -14.96 -7.22 -18.82
N GLU A 59 -15.21 -5.94 -19.05
CA GLU A 59 -16.10 -5.47 -20.12
C GLU A 59 -15.62 -5.99 -21.50
N CYS A 60 -16.56 -6.44 -22.33
CA CYS A 60 -16.25 -7.25 -23.52
C CYS A 60 -16.52 -6.57 -24.87
N SER A 61 -16.84 -5.27 -24.92
CA SER A 61 -16.96 -4.56 -26.19
C SER A 61 -15.63 -4.43 -26.92
N ASN A 62 -15.68 -4.54 -28.24
CA ASN A 62 -14.57 -4.24 -29.15
C ASN A 62 -14.46 -2.76 -29.54
N ALA A 63 -15.23 -1.86 -28.90
CA ALA A 63 -15.09 -0.42 -29.11
C ALA A 63 -13.67 0.07 -28.83
N THR A 64 -13.28 1.15 -29.50
CA THR A 64 -12.00 1.83 -29.32
C THR A 64 -12.20 3.29 -28.96
N GLY A 65 -11.21 3.88 -28.27
CA GLY A 65 -11.20 5.31 -27.96
C GLY A 65 -12.30 5.74 -26.99
N VAL A 66 -13.04 6.79 -27.34
CA VAL A 66 -14.00 7.45 -26.43
C VAL A 66 -15.41 7.32 -26.97
N ASN A 67 -16.34 6.87 -26.12
CA ASN A 67 -17.77 6.77 -26.41
C ASN A 67 -18.11 5.92 -27.65
N GLY A 68 -17.30 4.89 -27.94
CA GLY A 68 -17.59 3.92 -29.00
C GLY A 68 -18.81 3.05 -28.70
N ASN A 69 -19.10 2.10 -29.60
CA ASN A 69 -20.26 1.20 -29.46
C ASN A 69 -20.15 0.28 -28.25
N GLN A 70 -21.01 0.48 -27.26
CA GLN A 70 -21.01 -0.26 -26.00
C GLN A 70 -21.79 -1.58 -26.00
N THR A 71 -22.44 -1.94 -27.12
CA THR A 71 -23.31 -3.14 -27.19
C THR A 71 -22.62 -4.37 -27.78
N SER A 72 -21.33 -4.26 -28.11
CA SER A 72 -20.55 -5.39 -28.61
C SER A 72 -20.09 -6.25 -27.44
N GLU A 73 -19.97 -7.55 -27.65
CA GLU A 73 -19.46 -8.52 -26.66
C GLU A 73 -18.40 -9.44 -27.29
N SER A 74 -17.65 -8.89 -28.26
CA SER A 74 -16.74 -9.66 -29.14
C SER A 74 -15.27 -9.63 -28.72
N ALA A 75 -14.90 -8.80 -27.73
CA ALA A 75 -13.54 -8.66 -27.24
C ALA A 75 -13.47 -9.00 -25.74
N LEU A 76 -13.50 -10.31 -25.45
CA LEU A 76 -13.51 -10.86 -24.09
C LEU A 76 -12.47 -10.19 -23.18
N ARG A 77 -12.91 -9.59 -22.06
CA ARG A 77 -12.06 -8.93 -21.05
C ARG A 77 -11.12 -7.88 -21.65
N ALA A 78 -11.54 -7.22 -22.72
CA ALA A 78 -10.81 -6.07 -23.24
C ALA A 78 -10.82 -4.91 -22.24
N GLY A 79 -11.90 -4.80 -21.47
CA GLY A 79 -12.06 -3.89 -20.35
C GLY A 79 -12.42 -2.47 -20.78
N ALA A 80 -12.96 -1.70 -19.83
CA ALA A 80 -13.39 -0.32 -20.01
C ALA A 80 -13.16 0.52 -18.74
N ALA A 81 -13.22 1.83 -18.89
CA ALA A 81 -13.36 2.74 -17.76
C ALA A 81 -14.45 3.78 -18.02
N TYR A 82 -15.13 4.22 -16.97
CA TYR A 82 -16.25 5.15 -17.04
C TYR A 82 -15.91 6.40 -16.25
N VAL A 83 -16.13 7.56 -16.85
CA VAL A 83 -15.92 8.85 -16.20
C VAL A 83 -17.26 9.41 -15.80
N PHE A 84 -17.42 9.70 -14.51
CA PHE A 84 -18.55 10.43 -13.96
C PHE A 84 -18.10 11.82 -13.53
N VAL A 85 -18.92 12.83 -13.82
CA VAL A 85 -18.65 14.21 -13.44
C VAL A 85 -19.80 14.74 -12.61
N ARG A 86 -19.46 15.42 -11.52
CA ARG A 86 -20.42 16.13 -10.70
C ARG A 86 -20.61 17.54 -11.23
N SER A 87 -21.87 17.92 -11.41
CA SER A 87 -22.28 19.31 -11.58
C SER A 87 -23.32 19.60 -10.49
N TRP A 88 -23.03 20.57 -9.63
CA TRP A 88 -23.79 20.82 -8.42
C TRP A 88 -23.87 19.57 -7.54
N ASN A 89 -25.07 19.01 -7.35
CA ASN A 89 -25.30 17.80 -6.54
C ASN A 89 -25.65 16.59 -7.42
N THR A 90 -25.35 16.62 -8.72
CA THR A 90 -25.71 15.56 -9.65
C THR A 90 -24.48 15.01 -10.35
N TRP A 91 -24.28 13.70 -10.22
CA TRP A 91 -23.28 12.95 -10.97
C TRP A 91 -23.87 12.42 -12.27
N THR A 92 -23.17 12.62 -13.38
CA THR A 92 -23.54 12.08 -14.70
C THR A 92 -22.35 11.37 -15.33
N GLN A 93 -22.61 10.28 -16.06
CA GLN A 93 -21.56 9.64 -16.85
C GLN A 93 -21.23 10.54 -18.05
N GLN A 94 -20.02 11.07 -18.07
CA GLN A 94 -19.53 11.94 -19.14
C GLN A 94 -18.83 11.14 -20.25
N ALA A 95 -18.17 10.03 -19.91
CA ALA A 95 -17.46 9.22 -20.90
C ALA A 95 -17.43 7.72 -20.58
N TYR A 96 -17.37 6.94 -21.64
CA TYR A 96 -16.94 5.54 -21.71
C TYR A 96 -15.61 5.51 -22.45
N LEU A 97 -14.56 5.00 -21.80
CA LEU A 97 -13.19 5.00 -22.28
C LEU A 97 -12.74 3.57 -22.58
N LYS A 98 -12.11 3.41 -23.74
CA LYS A 98 -11.50 2.18 -24.23
C LYS A 98 -10.09 2.44 -24.73
N ALA A 99 -9.24 1.43 -24.68
CA ALA A 99 -7.95 1.49 -25.36
C ALA A 99 -8.14 1.89 -26.84
N SER A 100 -7.17 2.60 -27.40
CA SER A 100 -7.13 2.91 -28.84
C SER A 100 -6.93 1.65 -29.69
N ASP A 101 -6.26 0.67 -29.10
CA ASP A 101 -5.85 -0.64 -29.62
C ASP A 101 -6.52 -1.75 -28.79
N THR A 102 -7.84 -1.65 -28.62
CA THR A 102 -8.64 -2.63 -27.88
C THR A 102 -8.29 -4.06 -28.30
N ALA A 103 -7.84 -4.85 -27.32
CA ALA A 103 -7.45 -6.24 -27.50
C ALA A 103 -8.14 -7.12 -26.46
N THR A 104 -8.40 -8.37 -26.83
CA THR A 104 -8.94 -9.37 -25.89
C THR A 104 -7.98 -9.56 -24.73
N TYR A 105 -8.54 -9.79 -23.55
CA TYR A 105 -7.83 -10.00 -22.29
C TYR A 105 -6.88 -8.88 -21.87
N ALA A 106 -6.96 -7.68 -22.44
CA ALA A 106 -6.08 -6.57 -22.05
C ALA A 106 -6.32 -6.08 -20.61
N GLU A 107 -7.52 -6.33 -20.06
CA GLU A 107 -7.98 -5.84 -18.75
C GLU A 107 -7.86 -4.32 -18.59
N PHE A 108 -8.16 -3.57 -19.65
CA PHE A 108 -8.21 -2.11 -19.56
C PHE A 108 -9.19 -1.67 -18.47
N GLY A 109 -8.77 -0.78 -17.58
CA GLY A 109 -9.56 -0.42 -16.39
C GLY A 109 -9.25 -1.29 -15.18
N GLY A 110 -8.27 -2.20 -15.25
CA GLY A 110 -7.78 -2.97 -14.11
C GLY A 110 -7.10 -2.12 -13.04
N ALA A 111 -6.62 -0.93 -13.41
CA ALA A 111 -6.20 0.13 -12.51
C ALA A 111 -6.59 1.50 -13.10
N VAL A 112 -7.03 2.44 -12.27
CA VAL A 112 -7.42 3.79 -12.71
C VAL A 112 -6.87 4.84 -11.75
N ALA A 113 -6.47 5.99 -12.29
CA ALA A 113 -6.11 7.17 -11.52
C ALA A 113 -6.61 8.43 -12.24
N VAL A 114 -6.93 9.47 -11.47
CA VAL A 114 -7.41 10.75 -12.01
C VAL A 114 -6.80 11.91 -11.24
N ASP A 115 -6.39 12.95 -11.96
CA ASP A 115 -6.03 14.26 -11.42
C ASP A 115 -6.58 15.35 -12.34
N GLY A 116 -7.58 16.07 -11.84
CA GLY A 116 -8.34 17.06 -12.61
C GLY A 116 -8.88 16.51 -13.92
N ASP A 117 -8.36 17.04 -15.03
CA ASP A 117 -8.75 16.70 -16.41
C ASP A 117 -7.95 15.53 -17.02
N ARG A 118 -7.13 14.83 -16.23
CA ARG A 118 -6.29 13.73 -16.70
C ARG A 118 -6.70 12.42 -16.06
N VAL A 119 -6.91 11.42 -16.90
CA VAL A 119 -7.25 10.06 -16.50
C VAL A 119 -6.18 9.11 -17.01
N VAL A 120 -5.71 8.23 -16.15
CA VAL A 120 -4.69 7.22 -16.44
C VAL A 120 -5.28 5.85 -16.15
N ILE A 121 -5.22 4.95 -17.12
CA ILE A 121 -5.87 3.65 -17.06
C ILE A 121 -4.87 2.56 -17.42
N GLY A 122 -4.72 1.57 -16.55
CA GLY A 122 -3.91 0.38 -16.78
C GLY A 122 -4.63 -0.69 -17.59
N ALA A 123 -3.88 -1.37 -18.44
CA ALA A 123 -4.24 -2.58 -19.17
C ALA A 123 -3.12 -3.63 -18.95
N PRO A 124 -3.01 -4.20 -17.74
CA PRO A 124 -1.83 -4.98 -17.33
C PRO A 124 -1.62 -6.28 -18.10
N GLN A 125 -2.62 -6.75 -18.83
CA GLN A 125 -2.54 -7.99 -19.62
C GLN A 125 -2.40 -7.73 -21.12
N ALA A 126 -2.34 -6.47 -21.55
CA ALA A 126 -2.06 -6.11 -22.93
C ALA A 126 -0.70 -6.65 -23.43
N ASP A 127 -0.58 -6.82 -24.74
CA ASP A 127 0.65 -7.24 -25.44
C ASP A 127 1.28 -8.54 -24.89
N GLY A 128 0.44 -9.51 -24.52
CA GLY A 128 0.88 -10.78 -23.94
C GLY A 128 1.49 -10.58 -22.54
N TYR A 129 0.74 -9.94 -21.64
CA TYR A 129 1.12 -9.66 -20.25
C TYR A 129 2.33 -8.73 -20.06
N ARG A 130 2.83 -8.09 -21.12
CA ARG A 130 3.80 -6.98 -20.97
C ARG A 130 3.13 -5.78 -20.31
N GLY A 131 1.87 -5.55 -20.65
CA GLY A 131 1.01 -4.52 -20.10
C GLY A 131 1.21 -3.14 -20.73
N ALA A 132 0.17 -2.30 -20.64
CA ALA A 132 0.16 -0.94 -21.16
C ALA A 132 -0.59 0.01 -20.22
N VAL A 133 -0.39 1.31 -20.40
CA VAL A 133 -1.16 2.37 -19.74
C VAL A 133 -1.66 3.35 -20.78
N HIS A 134 -2.88 3.85 -20.62
CA HIS A 134 -3.49 4.82 -21.50
C HIS A 134 -3.81 6.10 -20.74
N VAL A 135 -3.44 7.23 -21.33
CA VAL A 135 -3.69 8.57 -20.80
C VAL A 135 -4.79 9.22 -21.62
N PHE A 136 -5.81 9.72 -20.94
CA PHE A 136 -6.88 10.51 -21.53
C PHE A 136 -6.87 11.91 -20.92
N SER A 137 -7.18 12.89 -21.74
CA SER A 137 -7.31 14.29 -21.32
C SER A 137 -8.69 14.83 -21.68
N ARG A 138 -9.26 15.60 -20.77
CA ARG A 138 -10.48 16.37 -20.99
C ARG A 138 -10.14 17.78 -21.45
N ASN A 139 -10.80 18.22 -22.51
CA ASN A 139 -10.86 19.62 -22.89
C ASN A 139 -12.34 20.06 -22.87
N VAL A 140 -12.68 20.92 -21.91
CA VAL A 140 -14.07 21.29 -21.58
C VAL A 140 -14.89 20.03 -21.22
N ALA A 141 -15.68 19.49 -22.17
CA ALA A 141 -16.47 18.28 -21.97
C ALA A 141 -15.99 17.08 -22.80
N ALA A 142 -15.05 17.30 -23.71
CA ALA A 142 -14.58 16.28 -24.64
C ALA A 142 -13.36 15.55 -24.06
N TRP A 143 -13.51 14.24 -23.84
CA TRP A 143 -12.40 13.35 -23.53
C TRP A 143 -11.71 12.91 -24.81
N THR A 144 -10.38 12.84 -24.78
CA THR A 144 -9.55 12.39 -25.90
C THR A 144 -8.48 11.44 -25.40
N HIS A 145 -8.14 10.42 -26.19
CA HIS A 145 -6.98 9.58 -25.92
C HIS A 145 -5.72 10.37 -26.27
N GLN A 146 -4.90 10.67 -25.26
CA GLN A 146 -3.70 11.50 -25.39
C GLN A 146 -2.47 10.64 -25.71
N ALA A 147 -2.30 9.51 -25.01
CA ALA A 147 -1.12 8.69 -25.14
C ALA A 147 -1.35 7.23 -24.73
N ARG A 148 -0.58 6.33 -25.33
CA ARG A 148 -0.33 4.98 -24.84
C ARG A 148 1.11 4.92 -24.34
N LEU A 149 1.29 4.46 -23.11
CA LEU A 149 2.58 4.32 -22.46
C LEU A 149 2.91 2.84 -22.29
N THR A 150 4.14 2.49 -22.60
CA THR A 150 4.73 1.18 -22.36
C THR A 150 6.06 1.39 -21.66
N ALA A 151 6.46 0.43 -20.83
CA ALA A 151 7.79 0.44 -20.27
C ALA A 151 8.86 0.14 -21.33
N SER A 152 10.03 0.77 -21.20
CA SER A 152 11.15 0.63 -22.13
C SER A 152 11.78 -0.77 -22.18
N ASN A 153 11.52 -1.61 -21.16
CA ASN A 153 12.32 -2.81 -20.89
C ASN A 153 11.48 -3.97 -20.31
N THR A 154 10.20 -4.10 -20.67
CA THR A 154 9.38 -5.20 -20.15
C THR A 154 9.58 -6.49 -20.92
N ALA A 155 10.09 -7.50 -20.23
CA ALA A 155 9.94 -8.89 -20.61
C ALA A 155 8.43 -9.28 -20.66
N PRO A 156 8.06 -10.40 -21.30
CA PRO A 156 6.75 -11.01 -21.09
C PRO A 156 6.42 -11.10 -19.59
N ASP A 157 5.14 -11.02 -19.25
CA ASP A 157 4.61 -11.12 -17.87
C ASP A 157 4.95 -9.97 -16.90
N ALA A 158 5.62 -8.91 -17.36
CA ALA A 158 5.94 -7.76 -16.51
C ALA A 158 4.72 -7.05 -15.90
N ARG A 159 3.56 -7.14 -16.57
CA ARG A 159 2.26 -6.58 -16.15
C ARG A 159 2.32 -5.08 -15.86
N PHE A 160 3.00 -4.33 -16.71
CA PHE A 160 3.04 -2.87 -16.65
C PHE A 160 1.62 -2.29 -16.70
N GLY A 161 1.31 -1.37 -15.79
CA GLY A 161 -0.06 -0.86 -15.63
C GLY A 161 -0.88 -1.62 -14.60
N SER A 162 -0.27 -2.53 -13.83
CA SER A 162 -0.96 -3.22 -12.73
C SER A 162 -1.35 -2.32 -11.57
N ALA A 163 -0.67 -1.17 -11.45
CA ALA A 163 -1.00 -0.07 -10.55
C ALA A 163 -0.63 1.24 -11.25
N VAL A 164 -1.46 2.27 -11.10
CA VAL A 164 -1.23 3.59 -11.70
C VAL A 164 -1.55 4.69 -10.69
N ALA A 165 -0.78 5.78 -10.73
CA ALA A 165 -1.06 7.01 -10.00
C ALA A 165 -0.67 8.21 -10.86
N VAL A 166 -1.34 9.34 -10.66
CA VAL A 166 -1.10 10.59 -11.39
C VAL A 166 -1.14 11.76 -10.43
N SER A 167 -0.19 12.69 -10.57
CA SER A 167 -0.16 13.96 -9.86
C SER A 167 0.48 15.02 -10.76
N GLY A 168 -0.30 16.03 -11.12
CA GLY A 168 0.04 17.03 -12.12
C GLY A 168 0.50 16.40 -13.43
N GLY A 169 1.73 16.75 -13.83
CA GLY A 169 2.38 16.23 -15.04
C GLY A 169 3.15 14.92 -14.84
N THR A 170 2.97 14.23 -13.72
CA THR A 170 3.73 13.02 -13.36
C THR A 170 2.79 11.81 -13.30
N ILE A 171 3.17 10.71 -13.95
CA ILE A 171 2.48 9.42 -13.86
C ILE A 171 3.45 8.39 -13.30
N ALA A 172 3.03 7.65 -12.28
CA ALA A 172 3.74 6.47 -11.78
C ALA A 172 2.99 5.20 -12.19
N VAL A 173 3.73 4.20 -12.65
CA VAL A 173 3.19 2.92 -13.13
C VAL A 173 3.95 1.75 -12.51
N GLY A 174 3.22 0.79 -11.97
CA GLY A 174 3.76 -0.46 -11.44
C GLY A 174 3.81 -1.55 -12.51
N ALA A 175 4.85 -2.37 -12.44
CA ALA A 175 5.03 -3.58 -13.24
C ALA A 175 5.46 -4.71 -12.30
N ARG A 176 4.49 -5.29 -11.60
CA ARG A 176 4.75 -6.23 -10.51
C ARG A 176 5.45 -7.53 -10.93
N GLY A 177 5.39 -7.89 -12.21
CA GLY A 177 6.02 -9.11 -12.73
C GLY A 177 7.38 -8.86 -13.42
N GLU A 178 7.92 -7.64 -13.31
CA GLU A 178 9.22 -7.31 -13.92
C GLU A 178 10.35 -8.08 -13.22
N SER A 179 11.29 -8.64 -13.97
CA SER A 179 12.17 -9.73 -13.47
C SER A 179 13.61 -9.32 -13.18
N SER A 180 13.95 -8.03 -13.26
CA SER A 180 15.34 -7.61 -13.03
C SER A 180 15.74 -7.66 -11.56
N GLY A 181 16.93 -8.22 -11.32
CA GLY A 181 17.51 -8.35 -9.98
C GLY A 181 18.59 -7.32 -9.67
N VAL A 182 18.86 -6.38 -10.57
CA VAL A 182 19.96 -5.41 -10.41
C VAL A 182 19.48 -4.00 -10.75
N ILE A 183 19.64 -3.09 -9.79
CA ILE A 183 19.32 -1.67 -9.95
C ILE A 183 20.15 -1.09 -11.10
N GLY A 184 19.49 -0.39 -12.03
CA GLY A 184 20.15 0.22 -13.18
C GLY A 184 20.52 -0.76 -14.30
N ASN A 185 20.26 -2.06 -14.16
CA ASN A 185 20.41 -3.03 -15.24
C ASN A 185 19.07 -3.74 -15.53
N PRO A 186 18.17 -3.07 -16.26
CA PRO A 186 16.84 -3.59 -16.58
C PRO A 186 16.84 -4.84 -17.49
N SER A 187 17.99 -5.21 -18.06
CA SER A 187 18.15 -6.38 -18.94
C SER A 187 18.53 -7.65 -18.18
N ASN A 188 18.97 -7.52 -16.92
CA ASN A 188 19.13 -8.66 -16.04
C ASN A 188 17.74 -9.22 -15.74
N THR A 189 17.52 -10.53 -15.85
CA THR A 189 16.21 -11.15 -15.53
C THR A 189 16.36 -12.26 -14.49
N ALA A 190 17.33 -12.14 -13.59
CA ALA A 190 17.69 -13.17 -12.63
C ALA A 190 16.76 -13.24 -11.40
N ALA A 191 15.83 -12.30 -11.24
CA ALA A 191 14.93 -12.20 -10.10
C ALA A 191 13.47 -12.15 -10.60
N PRO A 192 12.89 -13.29 -11.03
CA PRO A 192 11.53 -13.32 -11.56
C PRO A 192 10.54 -12.70 -10.58
N ASP A 193 9.61 -11.88 -11.10
CA ASP A 193 8.60 -11.18 -10.29
C ASP A 193 9.17 -10.27 -9.18
N ALA A 194 10.42 -9.81 -9.29
CA ALA A 194 10.96 -8.81 -8.35
C ALA A 194 10.19 -7.49 -8.40
N GLY A 195 9.63 -7.18 -9.57
CA GLY A 195 8.77 -6.05 -9.85
C GLY A 195 9.52 -4.71 -9.98
N ALA A 196 8.90 -3.74 -10.65
CA ALA A 196 9.46 -2.41 -10.84
C ALA A 196 8.36 -1.34 -10.83
N ALA A 197 8.78 -0.08 -10.70
CA ALA A 197 7.96 1.08 -11.01
C ALA A 197 8.61 1.91 -12.12
N TYR A 198 7.79 2.72 -12.78
CA TYR A 198 8.17 3.60 -13.87
C TYR A 198 7.53 4.96 -13.65
N VAL A 199 8.28 6.03 -13.87
CA VAL A 199 7.76 7.39 -13.78
C VAL A 199 7.83 8.04 -15.15
N PHE A 200 6.69 8.55 -15.61
CA PHE A 200 6.56 9.32 -16.84
C PHE A 200 6.30 10.78 -16.49
N GLN A 201 6.93 11.66 -17.24
CA GLN A 201 6.76 13.11 -17.12
C GLN A 201 6.15 13.66 -18.40
N LEU A 202 5.18 14.56 -18.25
CA LEU A 202 4.65 15.37 -19.33
C LEU A 202 5.56 16.56 -19.59
N ALA A 203 6.05 16.68 -20.82
CA ALA A 203 6.77 17.83 -21.35
C ALA A 203 6.05 18.37 -22.59
N GLY A 204 5.36 19.51 -22.44
CA GLY A 204 4.42 20.00 -23.45
C GLY A 204 3.24 19.04 -23.61
N LEU A 205 3.20 18.32 -24.74
CA LEU A 205 2.18 17.29 -25.03
C LEU A 205 2.72 15.86 -24.98
N LEU A 206 4.03 15.69 -24.79
CA LEU A 206 4.71 14.39 -24.87
C LEU A 206 4.94 13.81 -23.47
N TRP A 207 4.59 12.54 -23.31
CA TRP A 207 4.94 11.75 -22.15
C TRP A 207 6.24 11.02 -22.40
N THR A 208 7.21 11.22 -21.52
CA THR A 208 8.51 10.53 -21.60
C THR A 208 8.77 9.77 -20.31
N GLN A 209 9.25 8.53 -20.41
CA GLN A 209 9.74 7.79 -19.26
C GLN A 209 10.97 8.52 -18.70
N GLN A 210 10.83 9.06 -17.50
CA GLN A 210 11.84 9.86 -16.82
C GLN A 210 12.66 9.03 -15.84
N ALA A 211 12.04 8.05 -15.19
CA ALA A 211 12.72 7.22 -14.19
C ALA A 211 12.18 5.78 -14.15
N TYR A 212 13.01 4.91 -13.60
CA TYR A 212 12.74 3.51 -13.31
C TYR A 212 13.09 3.24 -11.83
N PRO A 213 12.18 3.54 -10.88
CA PRO A 213 12.39 3.16 -9.48
C PRO A 213 12.35 1.64 -9.31
N LYS A 214 13.31 1.12 -8.55
CA LYS A 214 13.46 -0.28 -8.20
C LYS A 214 13.67 -0.39 -6.68
N ALA A 215 13.23 -1.48 -6.08
CA ALA A 215 13.61 -1.79 -4.70
C ALA A 215 15.14 -1.76 -4.56
N SER A 216 15.63 -1.29 -3.41
CA SER A 216 17.06 -1.30 -3.06
C SER A 216 17.64 -2.70 -2.89
N ASN A 217 16.78 -3.69 -2.66
CA ASN A 217 17.08 -5.10 -2.38
C ASN A 217 16.14 -6.03 -3.18
N PRO A 218 16.17 -5.99 -4.53
CA PRO A 218 15.22 -6.75 -5.33
C PRO A 218 15.42 -8.26 -5.17
N GLY A 219 14.42 -8.94 -4.63
CA GLY A 219 14.30 -10.40 -4.55
C GLY A 219 13.26 -10.94 -5.52
N GLY A 220 13.43 -12.19 -5.97
CA GLY A 220 12.43 -12.84 -6.82
C GLY A 220 11.14 -13.07 -6.05
N GLY A 221 9.99 -12.71 -6.63
CA GLY A 221 8.68 -12.81 -5.98
C GLY A 221 8.29 -11.62 -5.09
N ASP A 222 9.19 -10.64 -4.88
CA ASP A 222 8.93 -9.47 -4.03
C ASP A 222 7.76 -8.60 -4.53
N ALA A 223 7.52 -8.62 -5.85
CA ALA A 223 6.46 -7.92 -6.54
C ALA A 223 6.44 -6.41 -6.24
N PHE A 224 7.61 -5.75 -6.25
CA PHE A 224 7.70 -4.29 -6.17
C PHE A 224 6.86 -3.64 -7.29
N GLY A 225 6.09 -2.60 -6.96
CA GLY A 225 5.16 -2.00 -7.91
C GLY A 225 3.81 -2.71 -8.00
N LYS A 226 3.55 -3.70 -7.14
CA LYS A 226 2.21 -4.29 -6.97
C LYS A 226 1.18 -3.24 -6.52
N SER A 227 1.58 -2.32 -5.67
CA SER A 227 0.79 -1.15 -5.27
C SER A 227 1.68 0.09 -5.34
N LEU A 228 1.10 1.25 -5.64
CA LEU A 228 1.81 2.52 -5.59
C LEU A 228 0.84 3.68 -5.33
N SER A 229 1.39 4.79 -4.85
CA SER A 229 0.67 6.05 -4.66
C SER A 229 1.63 7.22 -4.87
N LEU A 230 1.14 8.31 -5.45
CA LEU A 230 1.95 9.46 -5.84
C LEU A 230 1.25 10.74 -5.38
N ASP A 231 1.99 11.61 -4.69
CA ASP A 231 1.55 12.97 -4.38
C ASP A 231 2.71 13.95 -4.63
N GLY A 232 2.57 14.75 -5.68
CA GLY A 232 3.60 15.65 -6.18
C GLY A 232 4.91 14.91 -6.46
N ASP A 233 5.91 15.21 -5.63
CA ASP A 233 7.27 14.67 -5.72
C ASP A 233 7.51 13.48 -4.78
N THR A 234 6.48 12.91 -4.15
CA THR A 234 6.60 11.72 -3.28
C THR A 234 5.88 10.53 -3.89
N LEU A 235 6.62 9.45 -4.13
CA LEU A 235 6.12 8.17 -4.64
C LEU A 235 6.31 7.10 -3.58
N VAL A 236 5.24 6.39 -3.23
CA VAL A 236 5.32 5.20 -2.36
C VAL A 236 5.04 3.98 -3.20
N VAL A 237 5.86 2.95 -3.07
CA VAL A 237 5.74 1.70 -3.82
C VAL A 237 5.74 0.52 -2.87
N GLY A 238 4.74 -0.36 -2.98
CA GLY A 238 4.65 -1.58 -2.21
C GLY A 238 5.33 -2.77 -2.90
N ALA A 239 5.98 -3.63 -2.11
CA ALA A 239 6.53 -4.91 -2.50
C ALA A 239 6.05 -5.97 -1.50
N ALA A 240 4.83 -6.46 -1.71
CA ALA A 240 4.14 -7.29 -0.73
C ALA A 240 4.76 -8.69 -0.55
N GLY A 241 5.64 -9.11 -1.45
CA GLY A 241 6.35 -10.37 -1.37
C GLY A 241 7.73 -10.27 -0.72
N GLU A 242 8.20 -9.07 -0.35
CA GLU A 242 9.57 -8.91 0.15
C GLU A 242 9.81 -9.67 1.46
N ASP A 243 10.97 -10.32 1.56
CA ASP A 243 11.25 -11.35 2.58
C ASP A 243 12.01 -10.83 3.82
N GLY A 244 12.12 -9.52 3.98
CA GLY A 244 12.91 -8.88 5.04
C GLY A 244 12.22 -8.93 6.40
N SER A 245 12.96 -9.32 7.44
CA SER A 245 12.50 -9.41 8.84
C SER A 245 12.72 -8.13 9.66
N ALA A 246 13.16 -7.04 9.03
CA ALA A 246 13.31 -5.75 9.68
C ALA A 246 11.98 -5.26 10.27
N THR A 247 12.00 -4.26 11.13
CA THR A 247 10.78 -3.66 11.67
C THR A 247 10.84 -2.15 11.60
N GLY A 248 9.67 -1.53 11.44
CA GLY A 248 9.54 -0.08 11.34
C GLY A 248 10.27 0.54 10.15
N VAL A 249 11.10 1.57 10.38
CA VAL A 249 11.63 2.41 9.30
C VAL A 249 13.15 2.31 9.20
N ASP A 250 13.64 2.15 7.96
CA ASP A 250 15.04 2.11 7.58
C ASP A 250 15.88 1.05 8.33
N GLY A 251 15.25 -0.09 8.62
CA GLY A 251 15.94 -1.28 9.10
C GLY A 251 16.84 -1.94 8.05
N ASN A 252 17.46 -3.07 8.40
CA ASN A 252 18.33 -3.80 7.50
C ASN A 252 17.56 -4.39 6.29
N GLN A 253 17.88 -3.90 5.10
CA GLN A 253 17.25 -4.31 3.83
C GLN A 253 17.93 -5.55 3.19
N ALA A 254 19.05 -6.03 3.73
CA ALA A 254 19.75 -7.19 3.16
C ALA A 254 19.22 -8.54 3.66
N GLY A 255 18.29 -8.54 4.64
CA GLY A 255 17.74 -9.76 5.21
C GLY A 255 16.62 -10.34 4.34
N ASN A 256 16.54 -11.68 4.29
CA ASN A 256 15.49 -12.44 3.57
C ASN A 256 14.96 -13.60 4.43
N SER A 257 14.71 -13.34 5.72
CA SER A 257 14.41 -14.39 6.70
C SER A 257 12.92 -14.47 7.11
N ALA A 258 12.06 -13.62 6.58
CA ALA A 258 10.62 -13.58 6.87
C ALA A 258 9.84 -13.56 5.55
N SER A 259 9.63 -14.75 4.97
CA SER A 259 9.12 -14.84 3.60
C SER A 259 7.75 -14.17 3.43
N GLY A 260 7.61 -13.30 2.42
CA GLY A 260 6.37 -12.59 2.12
C GLY A 260 5.89 -11.66 3.22
N ALA A 261 6.77 -11.18 4.09
CA ALA A 261 6.41 -10.22 5.13
C ALA A 261 6.06 -8.85 4.55
N GLY A 262 6.65 -8.52 3.40
CA GLY A 262 6.31 -7.39 2.55
C GLY A 262 6.91 -6.06 3.00
N ALA A 263 7.17 -5.14 2.07
CA ALA A 263 7.77 -3.83 2.31
C ALA A 263 7.00 -2.71 1.61
N ALA A 264 7.21 -1.47 2.06
CA ALA A 264 6.91 -0.27 1.27
C ALA A 264 8.13 0.63 1.17
N TYR A 265 8.37 1.20 0.00
CA TYR A 265 9.51 2.05 -0.29
C TYR A 265 9.01 3.45 -0.63
N VAL A 266 9.64 4.46 -0.04
CA VAL A 266 9.31 5.87 -0.30
C VAL A 266 10.40 6.47 -1.14
N PHE A 267 10.03 7.07 -2.26
CA PHE A 267 10.90 7.81 -3.16
C PHE A 267 10.52 9.28 -3.16
N SER A 268 11.52 10.15 -3.25
CA SER A 268 11.32 11.58 -3.44
C SER A 268 12.03 12.04 -4.70
N ARG A 269 11.38 12.97 -5.40
CA ARG A 269 11.95 13.66 -6.54
C ARG A 269 12.54 14.99 -6.12
N SER A 270 13.77 15.27 -6.54
CA SER A 270 14.22 16.65 -6.68
C SER A 270 15.24 16.78 -7.81
N VAL A 271 15.35 17.99 -8.36
CA VAL A 271 16.17 18.30 -9.56
C VAL A 271 15.98 17.28 -10.70
N GLY A 272 14.76 16.79 -10.89
CA GLY A 272 14.42 15.85 -11.97
C GLY A 272 14.89 14.41 -11.76
N GLN A 273 15.42 14.06 -10.59
CA GLN A 273 15.86 12.70 -10.25
C GLN A 273 15.03 12.15 -9.10
N TRP A 274 14.82 10.84 -9.09
CA TRP A 274 14.10 10.12 -8.03
C TRP A 274 15.09 9.32 -7.19
N TRP A 275 14.95 9.37 -5.87
CA TRP A 275 15.77 8.58 -4.95
C TRP A 275 14.91 8.00 -3.83
N GLN A 276 15.31 6.83 -3.33
CA GLN A 276 14.68 6.24 -2.15
C GLN A 276 15.04 7.08 -0.92
N ILE A 277 14.03 7.49 -0.16
CA ILE A 277 14.15 8.21 1.12
C ILE A 277 13.61 7.40 2.31
N GLY A 278 13.05 6.22 2.08
CA GLY A 278 12.55 5.38 3.16
C GLY A 278 12.31 3.94 2.74
N TYR A 279 12.58 3.03 3.67
CA TYR A 279 12.18 1.63 3.64
C TYR A 279 11.29 1.36 4.85
N LEU A 280 10.05 0.93 4.62
CA LEU A 280 9.03 0.74 5.63
C LEU A 280 8.70 -0.74 5.77
N LYS A 281 8.60 -1.18 7.02
CA LYS A 281 8.17 -2.49 7.50
C LYS A 281 7.11 -2.30 8.58
N ALA A 282 6.31 -3.33 8.83
CA ALA A 282 5.47 -3.37 10.02
C ALA A 282 6.34 -3.37 11.31
N SER A 283 5.83 -2.92 12.45
CA SER A 283 6.55 -3.11 13.74
C SER A 283 6.65 -4.57 14.14
N ASN A 284 5.72 -5.39 13.67
CA ASN A 284 5.58 -6.81 13.96
C ASN A 284 5.64 -7.63 12.67
N THR A 285 6.67 -7.37 11.88
CA THR A 285 6.90 -8.03 10.61
C THR A 285 6.95 -9.56 10.78
N GLU A 286 6.00 -10.26 10.17
CA GLU A 286 5.93 -11.72 10.15
C GLU A 286 5.80 -12.27 8.74
N ALA A 287 6.26 -13.51 8.57
CA ALA A 287 6.18 -14.18 7.28
C ALA A 287 4.72 -14.28 6.81
N GLY A 288 4.46 -13.84 5.58
CA GLY A 288 3.15 -13.90 4.94
C GLY A 288 2.22 -12.70 5.19
N ASP A 289 2.61 -11.73 6.04
CA ASP A 289 1.79 -10.56 6.39
C ASP A 289 1.50 -9.62 5.21
N ALA A 290 2.37 -9.65 4.20
CA ALA A 290 2.24 -8.91 2.96
C ALA A 290 2.09 -7.39 3.17
N PHE A 291 2.90 -6.80 4.07
CA PHE A 291 2.99 -5.36 4.26
C PHE A 291 3.33 -4.65 2.95
N GLY A 292 2.73 -3.48 2.70
CA GLY A 292 2.82 -2.81 1.39
C GLY A 292 1.95 -3.48 0.32
N GLY A 293 1.07 -4.41 0.69
CA GLY A 293 0.03 -4.94 -0.20
C GLY A 293 -0.85 -3.85 -0.81
N VAL A 294 -1.06 -2.77 -0.05
CA VAL A 294 -1.67 -1.50 -0.48
C VAL A 294 -0.93 -0.35 0.19
N VAL A 295 -0.73 0.75 -0.54
CA VAL A 295 -0.07 1.96 -0.05
C VAL A 295 -0.84 3.22 -0.48
N ALA A 296 -0.77 4.27 0.32
CA ALA A 296 -1.31 5.60 0.00
C ALA A 296 -0.36 6.69 0.52
N VAL A 297 -0.28 7.81 -0.21
CA VAL A 297 0.43 9.01 0.25
C VAL A 297 -0.45 10.24 0.09
N SER A 298 -0.42 11.13 1.08
CA SER A 298 -1.02 12.46 1.01
C SER A 298 -0.21 13.44 1.86
N GLY A 299 0.31 14.48 1.21
CA GLY A 299 1.29 15.40 1.74
C GLY A 299 2.47 14.66 2.35
N SER A 300 2.70 14.90 3.65
CA SER A 300 3.74 14.22 4.42
C SER A 300 3.27 12.93 5.09
N THR A 301 2.14 12.33 4.71
CA THR A 301 1.62 11.14 5.36
C THR A 301 1.68 9.96 4.41
N VAL A 302 2.41 8.92 4.80
CA VAL A 302 2.42 7.62 4.12
C VAL A 302 1.63 6.63 4.94
N VAL A 303 0.78 5.85 4.26
CA VAL A 303 0.01 4.75 4.80
C VAL A 303 0.38 3.48 4.03
N ALA A 304 0.60 2.39 4.77
CA ALA A 304 0.78 1.06 4.19
C ALA A 304 0.00 0.02 4.99
N GLY A 305 -0.60 -0.93 4.27
CA GLY A 305 -1.38 -2.02 4.85
C GLY A 305 -0.66 -3.37 4.80
N ALA A 306 -0.86 -4.18 5.85
CA ALA A 306 -0.51 -5.59 5.92
C ALA A 306 -1.79 -6.42 6.08
N ALA A 307 -2.44 -6.77 4.96
CA ALA A 307 -3.78 -7.35 4.98
C ALA A 307 -3.83 -8.79 5.54
N ARG A 308 -2.67 -9.44 5.71
CA ARG A 308 -2.56 -10.82 6.20
C ARG A 308 -1.96 -10.90 7.60
N GLU A 309 -1.71 -9.77 8.23
CA GLU A 309 -1.20 -9.71 9.59
C GLU A 309 -2.21 -10.32 10.58
N SER A 310 -1.67 -11.00 11.60
CA SER A 310 -2.45 -11.85 12.52
C SER A 310 -2.76 -11.18 13.87
N GLY A 311 -2.79 -9.84 13.87
CA GLY A 311 -2.96 -8.95 14.99
C GLY A 311 -4.34 -9.04 15.65
N GLY A 312 -4.40 -9.40 16.93
CA GLY A 312 -5.67 -9.37 17.69
C GLY A 312 -6.13 -7.97 18.14
N ALA A 313 -5.34 -6.93 17.84
CA ALA A 313 -5.57 -5.57 18.33
C ALA A 313 -6.80 -4.91 17.68
N ARG A 314 -7.50 -4.08 18.45
CA ARG A 314 -8.67 -3.30 17.97
C ARG A 314 -8.42 -1.81 18.13
N GLY A 315 -8.94 -1.02 17.19
CA GLY A 315 -8.86 0.44 17.24
C GLY A 315 -7.46 0.99 16.93
N VAL A 316 -7.25 2.26 17.27
CA VAL A 316 -5.98 2.97 17.05
C VAL A 316 -5.07 2.77 18.27
N ASN A 317 -3.77 2.53 18.05
CA ASN A 317 -2.77 2.31 19.10
C ASN A 317 -3.00 1.06 19.98
N GLY A 318 -3.60 -0.01 19.43
CA GLY A 318 -3.67 -1.30 20.09
C GLY A 318 -2.31 -2.00 20.22
N LEU A 319 -2.23 -3.06 21.01
CA LEU A 319 -1.01 -3.86 21.22
C LEU A 319 -0.52 -4.50 19.91
N GLN A 320 0.64 -4.08 19.43
CA GLN A 320 1.13 -4.43 18.09
C GLN A 320 1.87 -5.78 18.02
N ASN A 321 2.06 -6.50 19.13
CA ASN A 321 2.88 -7.70 19.21
C ASN A 321 2.08 -9.00 19.40
N GLY A 322 0.77 -8.97 19.17
CA GLY A 322 -0.13 -10.09 19.47
C GLY A 322 -0.61 -10.83 18.23
N ASN A 323 -0.25 -12.12 18.09
CA ASN A 323 -0.52 -12.91 16.86
C ASN A 323 -1.65 -13.92 17.03
N GLY A 324 -2.63 -13.59 17.89
CA GLY A 324 -3.68 -14.51 18.28
C GLY A 324 -4.81 -14.69 17.27
N ALA A 325 -4.83 -13.91 16.18
CA ALA A 325 -5.95 -13.84 15.25
C ALA A 325 -5.49 -14.03 13.80
N LEU A 326 -5.28 -15.28 13.39
CA LEU A 326 -4.79 -15.68 12.06
C LEU A 326 -5.50 -14.93 10.91
N ASN A 327 -4.73 -14.25 10.06
CA ASN A 327 -5.23 -13.48 8.90
C ASN A 327 -6.34 -12.47 9.23
N SER A 328 -6.39 -11.93 10.45
CA SER A 328 -7.45 -11.00 10.83
C SER A 328 -7.39 -9.68 10.05
N GLY A 329 -6.19 -9.26 9.61
CA GLY A 329 -5.93 -7.97 8.96
C GLY A 329 -6.22 -6.79 9.91
N GLY A 330 -5.58 -5.63 9.84
CA GLY A 330 -4.27 -5.30 9.30
C GLY A 330 -3.72 -4.11 10.10
N GLY A 331 -2.41 -4.07 10.31
CA GLY A 331 -1.73 -2.88 10.82
C GLY A 331 -1.77 -1.74 9.79
N LEU A 332 -2.28 -0.57 10.20
CA LEU A 332 -2.18 0.67 9.44
C LEU A 332 -0.96 1.45 9.93
N TRP A 333 0.03 1.63 9.05
CA TRP A 333 1.29 2.26 9.43
C TRP A 333 1.38 3.69 8.89
N LEU A 334 1.38 4.66 9.80
CA LEU A 334 1.50 6.08 9.48
C LEU A 334 2.94 6.55 9.66
N CYS A 335 3.62 6.93 8.58
CA CYS A 335 4.95 7.55 8.66
C CYS A 335 4.93 8.99 8.10
N HIS A 336 5.64 9.89 8.78
CA HIS A 336 5.91 11.25 8.33
C HIS A 336 7.35 11.36 7.78
N PRO A 337 7.56 11.47 6.46
CA PRO A 337 8.89 11.50 5.86
C PRO A 337 9.75 12.68 6.35
N ALA A 338 9.13 13.83 6.62
CA ALA A 338 9.83 15.03 7.11
C ALA A 338 10.33 14.92 8.56
N ALA A 339 9.87 13.94 9.33
CA ALA A 339 10.20 13.82 10.76
C ALA A 339 11.30 12.78 11.08
N ARG A 340 11.76 11.97 10.11
CA ARG A 340 12.47 10.70 10.33
C ARG A 340 11.69 9.83 11.32
N CYS A 341 10.95 8.85 10.82
CA CYS A 341 10.14 7.94 11.64
C CYS A 341 11.03 7.09 12.57
N THR A 342 11.49 7.66 13.69
CA THR A 342 12.29 6.94 14.68
C THR A 342 11.37 6.03 15.48
N VAL A 343 11.56 4.73 15.33
CA VAL A 343 10.97 3.71 16.20
C VAL A 343 11.69 3.79 17.53
N ASP A 344 11.02 4.25 18.59
CA ASP A 344 11.55 4.05 19.95
C ASP A 344 11.35 2.59 20.36
N ARG A 345 12.14 2.09 21.31
CA ARG A 345 12.26 0.68 21.74
C ARG A 345 10.95 0.03 22.28
N GLY A 346 9.80 0.67 22.10
CA GLY A 346 8.46 0.19 22.46
C GLY A 346 7.42 0.23 21.33
N GLY A 347 7.81 0.35 20.05
CA GLY A 347 6.91 0.15 18.89
C GLY A 347 5.93 1.29 18.55
N ALA A 348 5.77 2.31 19.41
CA ALA A 348 4.88 3.43 19.12
C ALA A 348 5.57 4.54 18.28
N ILE A 349 4.97 4.88 17.13
CA ILE A 349 5.34 6.06 16.33
C ILE A 349 4.87 7.32 17.08
N ARG A 350 5.80 8.12 17.60
CA ARG A 350 5.48 9.47 18.09
C ARG A 350 5.72 10.48 16.97
N GLY A 351 4.70 11.28 16.67
CA GLY A 351 4.87 12.48 15.84
C GLY A 351 5.84 13.45 16.52
N GLY A 352 6.72 14.07 15.71
CA GLY A 352 7.72 15.03 16.19
C GLY A 352 7.13 16.23 16.95
N ALA A 353 8.02 17.11 17.43
CA ALA A 353 7.78 18.17 18.41
C ALA A 353 6.68 19.22 18.08
N THR A 354 6.00 19.11 16.94
CA THR A 354 4.85 19.95 16.55
C THR A 354 3.50 19.23 16.63
N SER A 355 3.45 17.97 17.09
CA SER A 355 2.19 17.25 17.27
C SER A 355 1.38 17.83 18.45
N ARG A 356 0.21 18.42 18.14
CA ARG A 356 -0.75 18.82 19.18
C ARG A 356 -1.35 17.55 19.79
N ARG A 357 -1.25 17.42 21.12
CA ARG A 357 -1.99 16.39 21.88
C ARG A 357 -3.48 16.68 21.75
N PHE A 358 -4.24 15.76 21.16
CA PHE A 358 -5.63 15.60 21.55
C PHE A 358 -5.64 14.77 22.84
N ARG A 359 -5.84 15.44 23.98
CA ARG A 359 -6.38 14.77 25.17
C ARG A 359 -7.88 14.68 24.96
N VAL A 360 -8.40 13.46 24.79
CA VAL A 360 -9.77 13.20 25.24
C VAL A 360 -9.65 13.16 26.76
N GLY A 361 -10.26 14.12 27.43
CA GLY A 361 -10.25 14.21 28.88
C GLY A 361 -11.04 13.06 29.49
N ASP A 362 -10.46 12.44 30.51
CA ASP A 362 -11.22 11.77 31.56
C ASP A 362 -12.05 12.83 32.27
N ASP A 363 -13.38 12.71 32.22
CA ASP A 363 -14.36 13.20 33.20
C ASP A 363 -15.69 12.46 32.92
N GLY A 364 -16.05 11.49 33.78
CA GLY A 364 -17.17 10.54 33.64
C GLY A 364 -18.58 11.13 33.92
N PRO A 365 -19.59 10.36 34.42
CA PRO A 365 -19.63 8.93 34.76
C PRO A 365 -20.80 8.18 34.07
N PHE A 366 -20.66 6.86 33.85
CA PHE A 366 -21.83 5.98 33.80
C PHE A 366 -21.64 4.90 34.84
N GLY A 367 -22.43 5.03 35.90
CA GLY A 367 -22.43 4.14 37.04
C GLY A 367 -22.96 2.76 36.69
N ASP A 368 -22.47 1.79 37.46
CA ASP A 368 -23.01 0.46 37.57
C ASP A 368 -24.50 0.52 37.90
N GLY A 369 -25.30 -0.17 37.07
CA GLY A 369 -26.71 -0.40 37.29
C GLY A 369 -27.03 -1.84 36.90
N ASP A 370 -27.04 -2.72 37.90
CA ASP A 370 -27.72 -4.01 37.83
C ASP A 370 -29.17 -3.78 37.38
N GLY A 371 -29.57 -4.45 36.31
CA GLY A 371 -30.92 -4.39 35.77
C GLY A 371 -31.17 -5.56 34.84
N ASP A 372 -31.90 -6.54 35.35
CA ASP A 372 -32.41 -7.70 34.63
C ASP A 372 -33.09 -7.29 33.30
N VAL A 373 -32.54 -7.75 32.18
CA VAL A 373 -33.29 -7.83 30.92
C VAL A 373 -33.01 -9.18 30.27
N GLU A 374 -34.09 -9.95 30.16
CA GLU A 374 -34.19 -11.27 29.55
C GLU A 374 -33.52 -11.34 28.17
N LYS A 375 -32.65 -12.34 27.99
CA LYS A 375 -32.16 -12.73 26.66
C LYS A 375 -33.19 -13.65 26.00
N PRO A 376 -33.68 -13.35 24.78
CA PRO A 376 -34.48 -14.30 24.03
C PRO A 376 -33.60 -15.48 23.59
N HIS A 377 -34.09 -16.69 23.89
CA HIS A 377 -33.54 -17.95 23.43
C HIS A 377 -33.73 -18.12 21.91
N CYS A 378 -32.69 -18.59 21.21
CA CYS A 378 -32.84 -19.39 19.99
C CYS A 378 -32.20 -20.78 20.21
N PRO A 379 -32.77 -21.85 19.63
CA PRO A 379 -32.60 -23.22 20.13
C PRO A 379 -31.33 -23.89 19.63
N LYS A 380 -30.81 -24.79 20.47
CA LYS A 380 -29.67 -25.68 20.20
C LYS A 380 -29.97 -26.64 19.05
N TYR A 381 -29.04 -26.71 18.09
CA TYR A 381 -28.83 -27.94 17.31
C TYR A 381 -28.04 -28.93 18.17
N ARG A 382 -28.50 -30.19 18.17
CA ARG A 382 -28.01 -31.29 18.99
C ARG A 382 -27.57 -32.38 18.03
N GLU A 383 -26.31 -32.81 18.09
CA GLU A 383 -25.93 -34.16 17.66
C GLU A 383 -25.15 -34.85 18.79
N ARG A 384 -25.50 -36.13 18.96
CA ARG A 384 -25.03 -37.09 19.96
C ARG A 384 -23.69 -37.65 19.51
N SER A 385 -22.75 -38.00 20.37
CA SER A 385 -22.57 -39.33 21.02
C SER A 385 -21.11 -39.29 21.54
N ALA A 386 -20.62 -39.91 22.61
CA ALA A 386 -21.01 -41.06 23.41
C ALA A 386 -20.38 -40.91 24.81
N GLY A 387 -21.00 -41.41 25.87
CA GLY A 387 -20.34 -42.47 26.65
C GLY A 387 -20.62 -42.28 28.14
N ARG A 388 -21.08 -43.35 28.77
CA ARG A 388 -21.79 -43.43 30.07
C ARG A 388 -20.82 -43.74 31.21
N LEU A 389 -21.12 -43.26 32.43
CA LEU A 389 -20.80 -43.77 33.79
C LEU A 389 -20.78 -42.52 34.70
N GLY A 390 -21.48 -42.35 35.82
CA GLY A 390 -22.15 -43.19 36.80
C GLY A 390 -22.35 -42.27 38.04
N THR A 391 -23.42 -42.43 38.79
CA THR A 391 -23.91 -41.47 39.79
C THR A 391 -23.22 -41.58 41.15
N ARG A 392 -23.02 -40.45 41.86
CA ARG A 392 -23.28 -40.30 43.31
C ARG A 392 -23.18 -38.85 43.78
N ARG A 393 -24.21 -38.41 44.52
CA ARG A 393 -24.15 -37.27 45.45
C ARG A 393 -23.55 -37.77 46.77
N ASP A 394 -22.77 -36.93 47.43
CA ASP A 394 -22.91 -36.61 48.87
C ASP A 394 -22.06 -35.39 49.22
N GLY A 395 -22.56 -34.61 50.18
CA GLY A 395 -22.12 -33.25 50.47
C GLY A 395 -20.98 -33.12 51.48
N GLY A 396 -20.60 -31.87 51.70
CA GLY A 396 -20.05 -31.35 52.95
C GLY A 396 -18.63 -31.80 53.34
N GLY A 397 -17.71 -30.84 53.45
CA GLY A 397 -16.62 -30.96 54.41
C GLY A 397 -15.22 -30.78 53.84
N ARG A 398 -14.55 -29.75 54.34
CA ARG A 398 -13.14 -29.39 54.14
C ARG A 398 -12.19 -30.56 54.40
N ARG A 399 -11.12 -30.68 53.60
CA ARG A 399 -9.80 -31.09 54.10
C ARG A 399 -8.76 -30.05 53.70
N LYS A 400 -8.23 -29.36 54.71
CA LYS A 400 -6.87 -28.79 54.69
C LYS A 400 -5.90 -29.95 55.00
N LEU A 401 -4.76 -30.01 54.32
CA LEU A 401 -3.56 -30.64 54.89
C LEU A 401 -2.34 -29.81 54.50
N HIS A 402 -1.46 -29.64 55.48
CA HIS A 402 -0.37 -28.68 55.55
C HIS A 402 0.99 -29.39 55.35
N LEU A 403 1.98 -28.61 54.90
CA LEU A 403 3.44 -28.70 55.12
C LEU A 403 4.35 -29.60 54.25
N GLN A 404 5.22 -28.90 53.50
CA GLN A 404 6.70 -28.88 53.51
C GLN A 404 7.61 -29.88 52.75
N CYS A 405 8.62 -29.26 52.13
CA CYS A 405 10.01 -29.66 51.81
C CYS A 405 10.25 -30.65 50.64
N GLY A 406 11.28 -30.52 49.80
CA GLY A 406 12.41 -29.59 49.81
C GLY A 406 13.34 -29.74 48.58
N ASN A 407 14.34 -28.85 48.50
CA ASN A 407 15.52 -28.95 47.64
C ASN A 407 16.55 -29.93 48.24
N ALA A 408 17.33 -30.59 47.38
CA ALA A 408 18.67 -31.12 47.71
C ALA A 408 19.55 -31.18 46.45
N ALA A 409 20.85 -31.08 46.67
CA ALA A 409 21.83 -30.51 45.76
C ALA A 409 23.02 -31.47 45.44
N THR A 410 23.81 -31.07 44.45
CA THR A 410 25.28 -31.22 44.29
C THR A 410 25.94 -32.59 44.07
N LYS A 411 26.82 -32.64 43.05
CA LYS A 411 28.28 -32.88 43.24
C LYS A 411 29.14 -32.38 42.06
N ARG A 412 30.34 -31.88 42.43
CA ARG A 412 31.43 -31.26 41.63
C ARG A 412 32.45 -32.27 41.08
N ALA A 413 33.20 -31.88 40.04
CA ALA A 413 34.69 -31.85 39.90
C ALA A 413 35.02 -31.52 38.42
N ALA A 414 35.79 -30.51 37.98
CA ALA A 414 37.15 -29.99 38.26
C ALA A 414 38.23 -30.52 37.27
N GLY A 415 38.97 -29.57 36.64
CA GLY A 415 40.16 -29.71 35.77
C GLY A 415 39.95 -28.94 34.43
N GLY A 416 40.59 -27.80 34.09
CA GLY A 416 42.01 -27.42 34.09
C GLY A 416 42.67 -27.96 32.80
N LEU A 417 43.39 -27.27 31.91
CA LEU A 417 44.07 -25.97 31.79
C LEU A 417 44.65 -25.89 30.34
N VAL A 418 45.08 -24.69 29.90
CA VAL A 418 45.99 -24.35 28.75
C VAL A 418 45.36 -24.48 27.34
N GLY A 419 45.38 -23.51 26.42
CA GLY A 419 46.20 -22.32 26.20
C GLY A 419 46.89 -22.44 24.82
N ARG A 420 46.63 -21.52 23.88
CA ARG A 420 47.62 -20.98 22.92
C ARG A 420 47.02 -19.97 21.93
N GLU A 421 47.86 -19.00 21.66
CA GLU A 421 47.69 -17.79 20.86
C GLU A 421 47.82 -18.04 19.34
N HIS A 422 47.30 -17.07 18.59
CA HIS A 422 47.48 -16.65 17.18
C HIS A 422 48.72 -17.14 16.39
N PRO A 423 48.63 -17.20 15.04
CA PRO A 423 48.99 -16.00 14.25
C PRO A 423 48.15 -15.72 12.99
N VAL A 424 48.09 -14.41 12.71
CA VAL A 424 47.83 -13.76 11.41
C VAL A 424 48.93 -14.10 10.41
N PRO A 425 48.65 -14.12 9.09
CA PRO A 425 49.65 -13.73 8.09
C PRO A 425 49.28 -12.42 7.38
N ARG A 426 50.28 -11.54 7.25
CA ARG A 426 50.37 -10.40 6.31
C ARG A 426 51.31 -10.80 5.17
N GLY A 427 51.09 -10.19 3.99
CA GLY A 427 52.01 -10.17 2.82
C GLY A 427 51.55 -11.13 1.73
N ASP A 428 51.27 -10.71 0.49
CA ASP A 428 52.20 -9.97 -0.36
C ASP A 428 51.59 -8.85 -1.21
N ARG A 429 52.40 -7.81 -1.37
CA ARG A 429 52.36 -6.83 -2.47
C ARG A 429 52.79 -7.52 -3.77
N ARG A 430 52.10 -7.24 -4.86
CA ARG A 430 52.76 -7.00 -6.15
C ARG A 430 52.20 -5.75 -6.80
N GLU A 431 53.08 -4.75 -6.90
CA GLU A 431 53.04 -3.70 -7.89
C GLU A 431 53.02 -4.30 -9.30
N LEU A 432 52.20 -3.75 -10.18
CA LEU A 432 52.60 -3.49 -11.55
C LEU A 432 52.13 -2.07 -11.89
N GLN A 433 53.14 -1.24 -12.14
CA GLN A 433 53.09 0.13 -12.60
C GLN A 433 53.15 0.13 -14.14
N ARG A 434 52.68 1.24 -14.76
CA ARG A 434 52.99 1.75 -16.12
C ARG A 434 52.18 1.12 -17.28
N ASP A 435 51.57 1.84 -18.22
CA ASP A 435 51.67 3.24 -18.68
C ASP A 435 50.31 3.76 -19.22
N GLY A 436 50.10 5.09 -19.19
CA GLY A 436 49.03 5.79 -19.94
C GLY A 436 49.34 5.90 -21.45
N PRO A 437 48.65 6.76 -22.24
CA PRO A 437 47.93 7.98 -21.85
C PRO A 437 46.51 8.14 -22.44
N ALA A 438 45.88 9.25 -22.03
CA ALA A 438 44.58 9.76 -22.44
C ALA A 438 44.65 10.60 -23.75
N PRO A 439 43.69 11.50 -24.04
CA PRO A 439 42.67 11.36 -25.07
C PRO A 439 42.88 12.29 -26.28
N GLU A 440 42.28 11.97 -27.44
CA GLU A 440 42.25 12.88 -28.58
C GLU A 440 40.84 13.39 -28.87
N GLN A 441 40.78 14.71 -29.08
CA GLN A 441 39.59 15.50 -29.39
C GLN A 441 39.26 15.48 -30.89
N ARG A 442 37.97 15.73 -31.17
CA ARG A 442 37.45 16.63 -32.24
C ARG A 442 37.51 16.22 -33.72
N ARG A 443 36.31 16.40 -34.30
CA ARG A 443 35.94 16.88 -35.65
C ARG A 443 35.91 15.84 -36.79
N GLY A 444 34.76 15.84 -37.46
CA GLY A 444 34.39 15.08 -38.65
C GLY A 444 32.88 15.03 -38.73
#